data_AF-A0A954I6R6-F1
#
_entry.id   AF-A0A954I6R6-F1
#
_cell.length_a   1.000
_cell.length_b   1.000
_cell.length_c   1.000
_cell.angle_alpha   90.00
_cell.angle_beta   90.00
_cell.angle_gamma   90.00
#
_symmetry.space_group_name_H-M   'P 1'
#
loop_
_entity.id
_entity.type
_entity.pdbx_description
1 polymer ?
#
loop_
_entity_poly.entity_id
_entity_poly.type
_entity_poly.pdbx_seq_one_letter_code
_entity_poly.pdbx_strand_id
1 'polypeptide(L)'
;MSFLFNILNNAGGCGSSGGSCGSGGGGCGCSQPDPTASRRAFLSKASTIALGSISLTVLPVARAVAEKLGSEVDELTLESAADAAAGVEAADGEVLYGFLVDTDRCIGAGKCLTACRVENNVPEGNARTWVERFVHFKDGRVQIDLVPETGYHGSDIPAIDPDLVERAYFVPKLCNQCVDAPCHQVCPVHASYTAPGGVELIDPELCIGCAYCVQACPYGVRFINHDTGNADKCTWCYHRITQNQKPA
;
A
#
# COMPACT_ATOMS: atom_id res chain seq x y z
N MET A 1 -58.66 24.08 0.98
CA MET A 1 -57.31 24.60 1.29
C MET A 1 -56.43 23.39 1.62
N SER A 2 -56.14 22.51 0.66
CA SER A 2 -55.25 22.66 -0.51
C SER A 2 -53.76 22.71 -0.14
N PHE A 3 -53.09 21.59 -0.44
CA PHE A 3 -51.69 21.42 -0.86
C PHE A 3 -50.60 21.72 0.22
N LEU A 4 -49.66 20.84 0.55
CA LEU A 4 -49.03 19.75 -0.21
C LEU A 4 -48.64 18.58 0.71
N PHE A 5 -48.91 17.39 0.20
CA PHE A 5 -48.69 16.05 0.75
C PHE A 5 -47.82 15.31 -0.28
N ASN A 6 -46.94 14.40 0.17
CA ASN A 6 -46.21 13.37 -0.60
C ASN A 6 -45.18 13.86 -1.63
N ILE A 7 -43.97 13.29 -1.68
CA ILE A 7 -43.65 11.90 -2.05
C ILE A 7 -42.46 11.41 -1.18
N LEU A 8 -42.68 10.54 -0.17
CA LEU A 8 -42.43 9.08 -0.16
C LEU A 8 -41.10 8.66 -0.81
N ASN A 9 -40.12 8.16 -0.03
CA ASN A 9 -39.93 6.73 0.23
C ASN A 9 -40.22 5.85 -1.00
N ASN A 10 -39.18 5.26 -1.61
CA ASN A 10 -38.94 3.83 -1.41
C ASN A 10 -37.58 3.40 -1.99
N ALA A 11 -37.01 2.45 -1.26
CA ALA A 11 -35.92 1.59 -1.68
C ALA A 11 -36.31 0.71 -2.89
N GLY A 12 -35.27 0.29 -3.61
CA GLY A 12 -35.25 -0.86 -4.51
C GLY A 12 -33.78 -1.08 -4.88
N GLY A 13 -33.04 -2.03 -4.32
CA GLY A 13 -33.40 -3.42 -4.16
C GLY A 13 -33.12 -4.15 -5.47
N CYS A 14 -31.84 -4.40 -5.77
CA CYS A 14 -31.47 -5.26 -6.89
C CYS A 14 -31.43 -6.70 -6.38
N GLY A 15 -32.61 -7.30 -6.27
CA GLY A 15 -32.82 -8.70 -5.99
C GLY A 15 -32.68 -9.54 -7.26
N SER A 16 -32.03 -10.68 -7.10
CA SER A 16 -31.92 -11.80 -8.04
C SER A 16 -33.27 -12.42 -8.38
N SER A 17 -33.62 -12.49 -9.67
CA SER A 17 -34.47 -13.55 -10.22
C SER A 17 -34.36 -13.56 -11.75
N GLY A 18 -34.09 -14.75 -12.31
CA GLY A 18 -33.95 -14.97 -13.75
C GLY A 18 -35.22 -14.62 -14.52
N GLY A 19 -35.01 -14.08 -15.72
CA GLY A 19 -36.04 -13.81 -16.71
C GLY A 19 -35.39 -13.69 -18.09
N SER A 20 -35.75 -14.61 -18.97
CA SER A 20 -35.25 -14.82 -20.33
C SER A 20 -35.25 -13.56 -21.21
N CYS A 21 -34.14 -13.35 -21.94
CA CYS A 21 -34.07 -12.41 -23.07
C CYS A 21 -35.07 -12.83 -24.16
N GLY A 22 -36.15 -12.07 -24.30
CA GLY A 22 -37.12 -12.20 -25.38
C GLY A 22 -36.67 -11.43 -26.62
N SER A 23 -36.52 -12.15 -27.72
CA SER A 23 -36.24 -11.64 -29.06
C SER A 23 -37.41 -10.81 -29.59
N GLY A 24 -37.25 -9.48 -29.64
CA GLY A 24 -38.21 -8.57 -30.25
C GLY A 24 -37.63 -7.16 -30.28
N GLY A 25 -37.40 -6.64 -31.49
CA GLY A 25 -36.74 -5.35 -31.71
C GLY A 25 -37.42 -4.20 -30.98
N GLY A 26 -36.65 -3.54 -30.12
CA GLY A 26 -37.03 -2.34 -29.38
C GLY A 26 -35.93 -2.04 -28.35
N GLY A 27 -35.01 -1.13 -28.68
CA GLY A 27 -33.76 -0.92 -27.96
C GLY A 27 -33.93 -0.59 -26.48
N CYS A 28 -33.23 -1.34 -25.62
CA CYS A 28 -32.96 -0.95 -24.24
C CYS A 28 -31.92 0.17 -24.28
N GLY A 29 -32.38 1.42 -24.34
CA GLY A 29 -31.53 2.59 -24.22
C GLY A 29 -31.02 2.76 -22.80
N CYS A 30 -29.83 2.22 -22.51
CA CYS A 30 -29.02 2.74 -21.40
C CYS A 30 -28.51 4.11 -21.83
N SER A 31 -29.15 5.17 -21.35
CA SER A 31 -28.64 6.54 -21.46
C SER A 31 -27.24 6.60 -20.89
N GLN A 32 -26.24 6.60 -21.78
CA GLN A 32 -24.85 6.84 -21.41
C GLN A 32 -24.73 8.27 -20.86
N PRO A 33 -24.10 8.51 -19.70
CA PRO A 33 -23.80 9.85 -19.25
C PRO A 33 -22.81 10.54 -20.20
N ASP A 34 -23.04 11.82 -20.46
CA ASP A 34 -22.29 12.69 -21.37
C ASP A 34 -20.77 12.69 -21.05
N PRO A 35 -19.88 12.36 -22.01
CA PRO A 35 -18.43 12.27 -21.78
C PRO A 35 -17.73 13.64 -21.70
N THR A 36 -18.43 14.76 -21.81
CA THR A 36 -17.83 16.11 -21.79
C THR A 36 -17.89 16.82 -20.44
N ALA A 37 -18.58 16.27 -19.44
CA ALA A 37 -18.64 16.83 -18.08
C ALA A 37 -17.38 16.47 -17.26
N SER A 38 -16.24 17.00 -17.69
CA SER A 38 -14.97 16.88 -16.99
C SER A 38 -15.00 17.59 -15.64
N ARG A 39 -14.57 16.89 -14.58
CA ARG A 39 -14.29 17.42 -13.23
C ARG A 39 -13.34 18.64 -13.22
N ARG A 40 -12.71 18.99 -14.36
CA ARG A 40 -11.93 20.24 -14.54
C ARG A 40 -12.78 21.51 -14.63
N ALA A 41 -14.07 21.44 -14.99
CA ALA A 41 -14.92 22.62 -15.13
C ALA A 41 -15.34 23.24 -13.78
N PHE A 42 -15.25 22.47 -12.69
CA PHE A 42 -15.60 22.95 -11.35
C PHE A 42 -14.44 23.69 -10.65
N LEU A 43 -13.18 23.37 -10.99
CA LEU A 43 -12.00 24.00 -10.39
C LEU A 43 -11.57 25.30 -11.08
N SER A 44 -12.00 25.56 -12.31
CA SER A 44 -11.63 26.78 -13.05
C SER A 44 -12.43 28.04 -12.65
N LYS A 45 -13.50 27.91 -11.86
CA LYS A 45 -14.33 29.05 -11.43
C LYS A 45 -14.08 29.51 -9.99
N ALA A 46 -13.14 28.89 -9.27
CA ALA A 46 -12.77 29.29 -7.92
C ALA A 46 -11.61 30.30 -7.84
N SER A 47 -10.99 30.67 -8.97
CA SER A 47 -9.70 31.38 -8.99
C SER A 47 -9.76 32.91 -9.14
N THR A 48 -10.94 33.56 -9.06
CA THR A 48 -11.07 34.97 -9.51
C THR A 48 -11.60 35.96 -8.48
N ILE A 49 -11.50 35.72 -7.17
CA ILE A 49 -11.83 36.74 -6.16
C ILE A 49 -10.77 36.80 -5.06
N ALA A 50 -10.26 38.01 -4.83
CA ALA A 50 -9.33 38.48 -3.78
C ALA A 50 -7.82 38.56 -4.13
N LEU A 51 -7.47 39.22 -5.23
CA LEU A 51 -6.25 40.03 -5.30
C LEU A 51 -6.50 41.35 -4.56
N GLY A 52 -6.23 41.37 -3.25
CA GLY A 52 -6.48 42.56 -2.44
C GLY A 52 -6.01 42.41 -1.02
N SER A 53 -4.70 42.20 -0.81
CA SER A 53 -3.89 42.56 0.39
C SER A 53 -2.65 41.66 0.51
N ILE A 54 -1.73 41.74 -0.45
CA ILE A 54 -0.35 41.30 -0.19
C ILE A 54 0.38 42.50 0.37
N SER A 55 0.52 42.52 1.70
CA SER A 55 1.35 43.47 2.43
C SER A 55 2.76 43.51 1.83
N LEU A 56 3.24 44.74 1.57
CA LEU A 56 4.57 45.05 1.02
C LEU A 56 5.76 44.64 1.92
N THR A 57 5.54 43.84 2.97
CA THR A 57 6.56 43.44 3.95
C THR A 57 7.18 42.07 3.68
N VAL A 58 6.74 41.33 2.66
CA VAL A 58 7.21 39.94 2.41
C VAL A 58 8.35 39.85 1.37
N LEU A 59 8.60 40.92 0.60
CA LEU A 59 9.68 40.93 -0.40
C LEU A 59 11.11 40.72 0.14
N PRO A 60 11.52 41.23 1.33
CA PRO A 60 12.88 40.97 1.81
C PRO A 60 13.09 39.53 2.29
N VAL A 61 12.02 38.85 2.73
CA VAL A 61 12.11 37.45 3.20
C VAL A 61 12.21 36.48 2.03
N ALA A 62 11.45 36.70 0.95
CA ALA A 62 11.52 35.85 -0.24
C ALA A 62 12.90 35.89 -0.91
N ARG A 63 13.60 37.03 -0.88
CA ARG A 63 14.95 37.17 -1.41
C ARG A 63 16.00 36.52 -0.50
N ALA A 64 15.86 36.63 0.82
CA ALA A 64 16.73 35.94 1.77
C ALA A 64 16.59 34.42 1.71
N VAL A 65 15.38 33.90 1.46
CA VAL A 65 15.14 32.47 1.27
C VAL A 65 15.72 31.99 -0.06
N ALA A 66 15.59 32.76 -1.15
CA ALA A 66 16.14 32.42 -2.46
C ALA A 66 17.68 32.42 -2.49
N GLU A 67 18.35 33.34 -1.79
CA GLU A 67 19.82 33.35 -1.68
C GLU A 67 20.35 32.18 -0.83
N LYS A 68 19.56 31.64 0.10
CA LYS A 68 19.92 30.48 0.93
C LYS A 68 19.69 29.13 0.24
N LEU A 69 18.99 29.10 -0.89
CA LEU A 69 18.68 27.90 -1.69
C LEU A 69 19.69 27.65 -2.84
N GLY A 70 20.68 28.52 -3.02
CA GLY A 70 21.61 28.51 -4.16
C GLY A 70 22.96 27.82 -3.93
N SER A 71 23.26 27.35 -2.73
CA SER A 71 24.48 26.62 -2.41
C SER A 71 24.18 25.59 -1.34
N GLU A 72 24.69 24.36 -1.51
CA GLU A 72 24.48 23.19 -0.66
C GLU A 72 23.28 22.30 -1.06
N VAL A 73 23.27 21.89 -2.34
CA VAL A 73 22.87 20.52 -2.70
C VAL A 73 24.14 19.67 -2.75
N ASP A 74 24.73 19.46 -1.58
CA ASP A 74 25.77 18.44 -1.41
C ASP A 74 25.31 17.49 -0.31
N GLU A 75 25.34 16.21 -0.65
CA GLU A 75 25.05 15.07 0.22
C GLU A 75 23.68 15.09 0.94
N LEU A 76 22.71 14.39 0.33
CA LEU A 76 21.56 13.83 1.04
C LEU A 76 22.09 12.81 2.05
N THR A 77 22.60 13.27 3.19
CA THR A 77 23.24 12.43 4.20
C THR A 77 22.18 11.52 4.82
N LEU A 78 22.60 10.27 5.07
CA LEU A 78 21.87 9.25 5.83
C LEU A 78 21.32 9.74 7.18
N GLU A 79 21.86 10.86 7.68
CA GLU A 79 21.41 11.56 8.87
C GLU A 79 19.99 12.10 8.71
N SER A 80 19.61 12.63 7.54
CA SER A 80 18.23 13.11 7.31
C SER A 80 17.18 12.00 7.28
N ALA A 81 17.58 10.78 6.90
CA ALA A 81 16.73 9.59 7.00
C ALA A 81 16.64 9.06 8.43
N ALA A 82 17.74 9.17 9.20
CA ALA A 82 17.75 8.88 10.63
C ALA A 82 16.88 9.86 11.41
N ASP A 83 16.90 11.15 11.07
CA ASP A 83 16.06 12.17 11.70
C ASP A 83 14.57 12.01 11.33
N ALA A 84 14.27 11.54 10.11
CA ALA A 84 12.92 11.15 9.74
C ALA A 84 12.43 9.88 10.46
N ALA A 85 13.35 8.98 10.86
CA ALA A 85 13.08 7.81 11.67
C ALA A 85 13.10 8.10 13.19
N ALA A 86 13.71 9.21 13.61
CA ALA A 86 13.88 9.62 15.00
C ALA A 86 12.58 10.10 15.67
N GLY A 87 11.45 10.14 14.95
CA GLY A 87 10.15 10.49 15.50
C GLY A 87 9.47 9.39 16.33
N VAL A 88 10.13 8.25 16.56
CA VAL A 88 9.55 7.09 17.24
C VAL A 88 10.39 6.73 18.44
N GLU A 89 10.28 7.56 19.46
CA GLU A 89 10.78 7.20 20.79
C GLU A 89 9.82 6.14 21.34
N ALA A 90 10.36 4.96 21.67
CA ALA A 90 9.63 4.00 22.50
C ALA A 90 9.24 4.71 23.81
N ALA A 91 8.07 4.42 24.38
CA ALA A 91 7.82 4.85 25.75
C ALA A 91 8.96 4.35 26.65
N ASP A 92 9.41 5.16 27.62
CA ASP A 92 10.57 4.85 28.46
C ASP A 92 10.54 3.39 28.96
N GLY A 93 11.45 2.56 28.43
CA GLY A 93 11.58 1.15 28.80
C GLY A 93 10.95 0.12 27.84
N GLU A 94 10.28 0.52 26.76
CA GLU A 94 9.76 -0.39 25.74
C GLU A 94 10.79 -0.68 24.63
N VAL A 95 10.86 -1.94 24.18
CA VAL A 95 11.74 -2.36 23.08
C VAL A 95 11.02 -2.15 21.76
N LEU A 96 11.54 -1.28 20.90
CA LEU A 96 11.09 -1.19 19.50
C LEU A 96 11.76 -2.26 18.66
N TYR A 97 10.96 -2.96 17.85
CA TYR A 97 11.47 -3.96 16.92
C TYR A 97 11.74 -3.32 15.55
N GLY A 98 12.80 -3.78 14.90
CA GLY A 98 13.13 -3.44 13.53
C GLY A 98 13.53 -4.68 12.75
N PHE A 99 13.22 -4.71 11.46
CA PHE A 99 13.55 -5.82 10.57
C PHE A 99 14.36 -5.30 9.39
N LEU A 100 15.62 -5.70 9.29
CA LEU A 100 16.53 -5.30 8.20
C LEU A 100 16.72 -6.46 7.23
N VAL A 101 16.50 -6.19 5.94
CA VAL A 101 16.78 -7.12 4.84
C VAL A 101 17.95 -6.59 4.02
N ASP A 102 19.07 -7.30 4.08
CA ASP A 102 20.22 -7.03 3.22
C ASP A 102 19.97 -7.64 1.84
N THR A 103 19.67 -6.78 0.86
CA THR A 103 19.35 -7.20 -0.52
C THR A 103 20.59 -7.65 -1.30
N ASP A 104 21.79 -7.21 -0.92
CA ASP A 104 23.03 -7.60 -1.60
C ASP A 104 23.40 -9.06 -1.31
N ARG A 105 22.90 -9.60 -0.19
CA ARG A 105 23.05 -11.00 0.20
C ARG A 105 21.87 -11.88 -0.18
N CYS A 106 20.80 -11.30 -0.73
CA CYS A 106 19.64 -12.07 -1.12
C CYS A 106 19.92 -12.84 -2.42
N ILE A 107 19.86 -14.16 -2.35
CA ILE A 107 20.09 -15.06 -3.51
C ILE A 107 18.79 -15.62 -4.11
N GLY A 108 17.62 -15.13 -3.67
CA GLY A 108 16.33 -15.60 -4.17
C GLY A 108 15.99 -17.05 -3.82
N ALA A 109 16.53 -17.61 -2.74
CA ALA A 109 16.35 -19.04 -2.40
C ALA A 109 14.92 -19.46 -1.99
N GLY A 110 13.98 -18.53 -1.83
CA GLY A 110 12.58 -18.84 -1.46
C GLY A 110 12.36 -19.30 -0.01
N LYS A 111 13.42 -19.62 0.75
CA LYS A 111 13.31 -20.18 2.11
C LYS A 111 12.52 -19.30 3.10
N CYS A 112 12.63 -17.98 2.99
CA CYS A 112 11.85 -17.05 3.81
C CYS A 112 10.33 -17.13 3.50
N LEU A 113 9.95 -17.44 2.26
CA LEU A 113 8.55 -17.61 1.87
C LEU A 113 8.00 -18.89 2.50
N THR A 114 8.69 -20.02 2.30
CA THR A 114 8.28 -21.32 2.85
C THR A 114 8.23 -21.31 4.38
N ALA A 115 9.26 -20.75 5.03
CA ALA A 115 9.30 -20.68 6.50
C ALA A 115 8.16 -19.81 7.05
N CYS A 116 7.90 -18.66 6.43
CA CYS A 116 6.78 -17.81 6.83
C CYS A 116 5.43 -18.51 6.65
N ARG A 117 5.23 -19.22 5.54
CA ARG A 117 3.99 -19.96 5.27
C ARG A 117 3.76 -21.03 6.33
N VAL A 118 4.75 -21.88 6.58
CA VAL A 118 4.66 -22.98 7.55
C VAL A 118 4.41 -22.46 8.95
N GLU A 119 5.17 -21.44 9.37
CA GLU A 119 5.05 -20.86 10.71
C GLU A 119 3.69 -20.20 10.97
N ASN A 120 3.11 -19.56 9.96
CA ASN A 120 1.93 -18.72 10.13
C ASN A 120 0.67 -19.31 9.48
N ASN A 121 0.72 -20.56 9.02
CA ASN A 121 -0.37 -21.24 8.33
C ASN A 121 -1.00 -20.39 7.20
N VAL A 122 -0.14 -19.77 6.37
CA VAL A 122 -0.62 -18.88 5.30
C VAL A 122 -1.34 -19.70 4.23
N PRO A 123 -2.56 -19.33 3.83
CA PRO A 123 -3.37 -20.17 2.95
C PRO A 123 -2.88 -20.10 1.50
N GLU A 124 -3.26 -21.09 0.69
CA GLU A 124 -2.80 -21.19 -0.71
C GLU A 124 -3.23 -19.98 -1.55
N GLY A 125 -2.40 -19.55 -2.51
CA GLY A 125 -2.67 -18.36 -3.31
C GLY A 125 -2.51 -17.02 -2.56
N ASN A 126 -2.28 -17.03 -1.25
CA ASN A 126 -1.85 -15.86 -0.48
C ASN A 126 -0.40 -16.01 -0.02
N ALA A 127 0.24 -14.88 0.28
CA ALA A 127 1.60 -14.82 0.78
C ALA A 127 1.78 -13.62 1.74
N ARG A 128 2.44 -13.83 2.88
CA ARG A 128 2.82 -12.75 3.80
C ARG A 128 4.15 -12.07 3.40
N THR A 129 4.93 -12.72 2.54
CA THR A 129 6.14 -12.21 1.91
C THR A 129 6.32 -12.85 0.53
N TRP A 130 6.94 -12.13 -0.40
CA TRP A 130 7.38 -12.66 -1.69
C TRP A 130 8.76 -12.08 -2.05
N VAL A 131 9.45 -12.65 -3.04
CA VAL A 131 10.70 -12.10 -3.55
C VAL A 131 10.53 -11.71 -5.01
N GLU A 132 10.96 -10.50 -5.35
CA GLU A 132 11.04 -10.01 -6.72
C GLU A 132 12.50 -10.01 -7.18
N ARG A 133 12.74 -10.48 -8.40
CA ARG A 133 14.02 -10.36 -9.09
C ARG A 133 13.95 -9.15 -10.02
N PHE A 134 14.80 -8.16 -9.77
CA PHE A 134 14.97 -7.01 -10.64
C PHE A 134 16.14 -7.26 -11.58
N VAL A 135 15.91 -7.15 -12.89
CA VAL A 135 16.93 -7.27 -13.93
C VAL A 135 16.94 -5.98 -14.74
N HIS A 136 18.05 -5.26 -14.68
CA HIS A 136 18.30 -4.06 -15.48
C HIS A 136 19.12 -4.46 -16.70
N PHE A 137 18.60 -4.17 -17.89
CA PHE A 137 19.26 -4.45 -19.16
C PHE A 137 20.11 -3.27 -19.62
N LYS A 138 21.17 -3.55 -20.39
CA LYS A 138 22.06 -2.52 -20.97
C LYS A 138 21.35 -1.55 -21.93
N ASP A 139 20.16 -1.91 -22.42
CA ASP A 139 19.32 -1.08 -23.29
C ASP A 139 18.31 -0.22 -22.51
N GLY A 140 18.38 -0.22 -21.16
CA GLY A 140 17.52 0.56 -20.28
C GLY A 140 16.20 -0.10 -19.90
N ARG A 141 15.89 -1.31 -20.39
CA ARG A 141 14.71 -2.06 -19.94
C ARG A 141 14.89 -2.56 -18.50
N VAL A 142 13.78 -2.68 -17.78
CA VAL A 142 13.72 -3.33 -16.46
C VAL A 142 12.70 -4.46 -16.52
N GLN A 143 13.13 -5.65 -16.13
CA GLN A 143 12.25 -6.79 -15.94
C GLN A 143 12.16 -7.12 -14.45
N ILE A 144 10.95 -7.34 -13.98
CA ILE A 144 10.67 -7.74 -12.60
C ILE A 144 9.99 -9.10 -12.66
N ASP A 145 10.64 -10.11 -12.10
CA ASP A 145 10.10 -11.46 -12.03
C ASP A 145 9.72 -11.81 -10.59
N LEU A 146 8.59 -12.48 -10.41
CA LEU A 146 8.26 -13.08 -9.13
C LEU A 146 9.04 -14.38 -8.97
N VAL A 147 9.79 -14.48 -7.87
CA VAL A 147 10.51 -15.71 -7.54
C VAL A 147 9.51 -16.72 -6.97
N PRO A 148 9.49 -17.97 -7.50
CA PRO A 148 8.66 -19.02 -6.94
C PRO A 148 8.95 -19.25 -5.46
N GLU A 149 7.95 -19.75 -4.72
CA GLU A 149 8.12 -20.08 -3.31
C GLU A 149 9.18 -21.16 -3.07
N THR A 150 9.38 -22.06 -4.04
CA THR A 150 10.45 -23.07 -4.05
C THR A 150 11.86 -22.49 -4.25
N GLY A 151 11.96 -21.20 -4.60
CA GLY A 151 13.21 -20.47 -4.84
C GLY A 151 13.59 -20.36 -6.32
N TYR A 152 14.53 -19.47 -6.60
CA TYR A 152 15.12 -19.27 -7.92
C TYR A 152 16.15 -20.36 -8.23
N HIS A 153 15.73 -21.37 -9.01
CA HIS A 153 16.62 -22.42 -9.53
C HIS A 153 16.91 -22.29 -11.04
N GLY A 154 16.45 -21.20 -11.68
CA GLY A 154 16.64 -20.95 -13.11
C GLY A 154 15.74 -21.75 -14.06
N SER A 155 14.83 -22.59 -13.53
CA SER A 155 13.89 -23.39 -14.34
C SER A 155 12.55 -22.69 -14.62
N ASP A 156 12.06 -21.92 -13.65
CA ASP A 156 10.67 -21.42 -13.64
C ASP A 156 10.57 -19.95 -14.09
N ILE A 157 11.71 -19.27 -14.17
CA ILE A 157 11.82 -17.90 -14.69
C ILE A 157 12.69 -17.97 -15.95
N PRO A 158 12.32 -17.31 -17.06
CA PRO A 158 13.09 -17.37 -18.30
C PRO A 158 14.57 -17.08 -18.07
N ALA A 159 15.42 -17.92 -18.66
CA ALA A 159 16.85 -17.67 -18.74
C ALA A 159 17.08 -16.39 -19.55
N ILE A 160 17.81 -15.45 -18.95
CA ILE A 160 18.18 -14.19 -19.59
C ILE A 160 19.63 -14.31 -20.03
N ASP A 161 19.92 -13.85 -21.25
CA ASP A 161 21.29 -13.74 -21.74
C ASP A 161 22.10 -12.79 -20.84
N PRO A 162 23.12 -13.28 -20.12
CA PRO A 162 23.93 -12.46 -19.22
C PRO A 162 24.60 -11.27 -19.92
N ASP A 163 24.88 -11.38 -21.22
CA ASP A 163 25.54 -10.31 -21.98
C ASP A 163 24.63 -9.09 -22.17
N LEU A 164 23.31 -9.25 -22.02
CA LEU A 164 22.33 -8.17 -22.08
C LEU A 164 22.08 -7.51 -20.73
N VAL A 165 22.52 -8.12 -19.63
CA VAL A 165 22.26 -7.67 -18.26
C VAL A 165 23.33 -6.67 -17.82
N GLU A 166 22.90 -5.54 -17.26
CA GLU A 166 23.76 -4.59 -16.57
C GLU A 166 23.91 -4.96 -15.10
N ARG A 167 22.78 -5.18 -14.42
CA ARG A 167 22.74 -5.61 -13.01
C ARG A 167 21.46 -6.39 -12.71
N ALA A 168 21.54 -7.33 -11.78
CA ALA A 168 20.39 -8.07 -11.28
C ALA A 168 20.50 -8.27 -9.76
N TYR A 169 19.38 -8.19 -9.06
CA TYR A 169 19.31 -8.35 -7.61
C TYR A 169 17.90 -8.80 -7.18
N PHE A 170 17.81 -9.33 -5.96
CA PHE A 170 16.57 -9.82 -5.38
C PHE A 170 16.10 -8.90 -4.26
N VAL A 171 14.79 -8.64 -4.22
CA VAL A 171 14.17 -7.80 -3.20
C VAL A 171 13.01 -8.56 -2.56
N PRO A 172 13.19 -9.05 -1.33
CA PRO A 172 12.08 -9.53 -0.51
C PRO A 172 11.12 -8.39 -0.19
N LYS A 173 9.83 -8.63 -0.42
CA LYS A 173 8.74 -7.73 -0.10
C LYS A 173 7.94 -8.33 1.07
N LEU A 174 7.67 -7.51 2.07
CA LEU A 174 6.90 -7.87 3.26
C LEU A 174 6.32 -6.60 3.89
N CYS A 175 5.47 -6.76 4.91
CA CYS A 175 4.98 -5.62 5.68
C CYS A 175 6.13 -4.90 6.40
N ASN A 176 6.22 -3.59 6.18
CA ASN A 176 7.26 -2.74 6.76
C ASN A 176 6.97 -2.30 8.20
N GLN A 177 5.79 -2.64 8.76
CA GLN A 177 5.32 -2.17 10.09
C GLN A 177 5.50 -0.66 10.24
N CYS A 178 4.80 0.09 9.39
CA CYS A 178 4.94 1.53 9.34
C CYS A 178 4.54 2.15 10.70
N VAL A 179 5.30 3.15 11.12
CA VAL A 179 5.06 3.93 12.34
C VAL A 179 3.70 4.64 12.28
N ASP A 180 3.45 5.35 11.18
CA ASP A 180 2.15 5.91 10.86
C ASP A 180 1.51 5.07 9.76
N ALA A 181 0.90 3.96 10.17
CA ALA A 181 0.35 2.98 9.25
C ALA A 181 -0.97 3.46 8.64
N PRO A 182 -1.04 3.76 7.32
CA PRO A 182 -2.31 4.18 6.69
C PRO A 182 -3.38 3.10 6.80
N CYS A 183 -2.95 1.84 6.79
CA CYS A 183 -3.81 0.67 6.97
C CYS A 183 -4.46 0.56 8.37
N HIS A 184 -3.85 1.15 9.42
CA HIS A 184 -4.46 1.32 10.74
C HIS A 184 -5.52 2.43 10.68
N GLN A 185 -5.14 3.61 10.17
CA GLN A 185 -5.99 4.80 10.11
C GLN A 185 -7.32 4.59 9.34
N VAL A 186 -7.32 3.74 8.31
CA VAL A 186 -8.54 3.48 7.51
C VAL A 186 -9.45 2.39 8.06
N CYS A 187 -9.07 1.70 9.15
CA CYS A 187 -9.84 0.58 9.67
C CYS A 187 -11.09 1.07 10.43
N PRO A 188 -12.31 0.86 9.92
CA PRO A 188 -13.52 1.45 10.53
C PRO A 188 -13.88 0.84 11.89
N VAL A 189 -13.35 -0.35 12.18
CA VAL A 189 -13.60 -1.13 13.41
C VAL A 189 -12.37 -1.21 14.31
N HIS A 190 -11.30 -0.48 13.97
CA HIS A 190 -10.04 -0.47 14.71
C HIS A 190 -9.44 -1.86 14.96
N ALA A 191 -9.65 -2.78 14.02
CA ALA A 191 -9.04 -4.11 14.07
C ALA A 191 -7.55 -4.06 13.74
N SER A 192 -7.08 -3.08 12.96
CA SER A 192 -5.64 -2.85 12.77
C SER A 192 -5.15 -1.91 13.87
N TYR A 193 -4.05 -2.27 14.54
CA TYR A 193 -3.52 -1.53 15.67
C TYR A 193 -2.00 -1.70 15.77
N THR A 194 -1.34 -0.77 16.47
CA THR A 194 0.09 -0.84 16.80
C THR A 194 0.26 -1.55 18.14
N ALA A 195 0.92 -2.70 18.15
CA ALA A 195 1.23 -3.43 19.37
C ALA A 195 2.47 -2.85 20.08
N PRO A 196 2.70 -3.18 21.37
CA PRO A 196 3.93 -2.85 22.05
C PRO A 196 5.17 -3.25 21.24
N GLY A 197 6.16 -2.37 21.20
CA GLY A 197 7.34 -2.53 20.37
C GLY A 197 7.16 -2.20 18.89
N GLY A 198 6.08 -1.49 18.53
CA GLY A 198 5.93 -0.82 17.23
C GLY A 198 5.51 -1.73 16.08
N VAL A 199 4.99 -2.92 16.38
CA VAL A 199 4.57 -3.88 15.34
C VAL A 199 3.08 -3.69 15.04
N GLU A 200 2.75 -3.39 13.78
CA GLU A 200 1.36 -3.35 13.36
C GLU A 200 0.77 -4.75 13.39
N LEU A 201 -0.42 -4.93 13.95
CA LEU A 201 -1.13 -6.21 14.01
C LEU A 201 -2.57 -6.03 13.54
N ILE A 202 -3.27 -7.16 13.41
CA ILE A 202 -4.69 -7.22 13.07
C ILE A 202 -5.36 -8.12 14.11
N ASP A 203 -6.38 -7.59 14.76
CA ASP A 203 -7.27 -8.35 15.64
C ASP A 203 -8.30 -9.09 14.77
N PRO A 204 -8.27 -10.43 14.74
CA PRO A 204 -9.21 -11.22 13.95
C PRO A 204 -10.65 -11.17 14.51
N GLU A 205 -10.85 -10.90 15.80
CA GLU A 205 -12.20 -10.85 16.39
C GLU A 205 -12.94 -9.57 16.00
N LEU A 206 -12.21 -8.46 15.81
CA LEU A 206 -12.78 -7.19 15.38
C LEU A 206 -12.86 -7.05 13.86
N CYS A 207 -11.99 -7.74 13.13
CA CYS A 207 -11.85 -7.53 11.69
C CYS A 207 -13.08 -8.04 10.90
N ILE A 208 -13.81 -7.12 10.27
CA ILE A 208 -14.99 -7.39 9.44
C ILE A 208 -14.71 -7.69 7.95
N GLY A 209 -13.45 -7.85 7.55
CA GLY A 209 -13.09 -8.22 6.17
C GLY A 209 -13.34 -7.15 5.09
N CYS A 210 -13.53 -5.88 5.45
CA CYS A 210 -13.89 -4.80 4.51
C CYS A 210 -12.80 -4.42 3.47
N ALA A 211 -11.58 -4.94 3.60
CA ALA A 211 -10.45 -4.71 2.69
C ALA A 211 -9.98 -3.24 2.50
N TYR A 212 -10.46 -2.26 3.28
CA TYR A 212 -9.93 -0.89 3.20
C TYR A 212 -8.44 -0.83 3.51
N CYS A 213 -7.97 -1.60 4.49
CA CYS A 213 -6.55 -1.69 4.82
C CYS A 213 -5.69 -2.29 3.69
N VAL A 214 -6.28 -3.15 2.84
CA VAL A 214 -5.61 -3.72 1.66
C VAL A 214 -5.36 -2.62 0.63
N GLN A 215 -6.38 -1.82 0.32
CA GLN A 215 -6.27 -0.72 -0.64
C GLN A 215 -5.40 0.44 -0.14
N ALA A 216 -5.38 0.69 1.17
CA ALA A 216 -4.60 1.77 1.77
C ALA A 216 -3.11 1.46 1.90
N CYS A 217 -2.70 0.19 1.82
CA CYS A 217 -1.30 -0.17 2.00
C CYS A 217 -0.47 0.23 0.76
N PRO A 218 0.50 1.14 0.88
CA PRO A 218 1.31 1.59 -0.27
C PRO A 218 2.22 0.49 -0.82
N TYR A 219 2.45 -0.57 -0.04
CA TYR A 219 3.30 -1.70 -0.42
C TYR A 219 2.51 -2.90 -0.97
N GLY A 220 1.18 -2.89 -0.89
CA GLY A 220 0.35 -4.02 -1.34
C GLY A 220 0.56 -5.32 -0.55
N VAL A 221 1.02 -5.24 0.70
CA VAL A 221 1.43 -6.40 1.53
C VAL A 221 0.33 -6.91 2.48
N ARG A 222 -0.91 -6.46 2.27
CA ARG A 222 -2.10 -6.91 2.99
C ARG A 222 -3.01 -7.65 2.01
N PHE A 223 -3.68 -8.69 2.46
CA PHE A 223 -4.67 -9.43 1.67
C PHE A 223 -5.83 -9.86 2.57
N ILE A 224 -6.94 -10.30 1.97
CA ILE A 224 -8.00 -10.99 2.71
C ILE A 224 -7.70 -12.48 2.67
N ASN A 225 -7.52 -13.06 3.86
CA ASN A 225 -7.36 -14.49 4.04
C ASN A 225 -8.72 -15.15 3.76
N HIS A 226 -8.76 -16.00 2.74
CA HIS A 226 -10.01 -16.60 2.26
C HIS A 226 -10.57 -17.69 3.19
N ASP A 227 -9.74 -18.27 4.05
CA ASP A 227 -10.17 -19.28 5.03
C ASP A 227 -10.89 -18.64 6.22
N THR A 228 -10.45 -17.45 6.64
CA THR A 228 -10.96 -16.76 7.83
C THR A 228 -11.90 -15.59 7.51
N GLY A 229 -11.78 -15.00 6.31
CA GLY A 229 -12.44 -13.75 5.94
C GLY A 229 -11.77 -12.50 6.54
N ASN A 230 -10.70 -12.68 7.31
CA ASN A 230 -9.97 -11.59 7.95
C ASN A 230 -8.89 -11.01 7.03
N ALA A 231 -8.55 -9.75 7.26
CA ALA A 231 -7.34 -9.19 6.66
C ALA A 231 -6.09 -9.83 7.31
N ASP A 232 -5.07 -10.07 6.51
CA ASP A 232 -3.85 -10.75 6.92
C ASP A 232 -2.61 -10.09 6.27
N LYS A 233 -1.46 -10.21 6.95
CA LYS A 233 -0.17 -9.62 6.58
C LYS A 233 0.98 -10.25 7.38
N CYS A 234 2.22 -9.93 7.01
CA CYS A 234 3.37 -10.21 7.87
C CYS A 234 3.25 -9.49 9.23
N THR A 235 3.47 -10.23 10.31
CA THR A 235 3.43 -9.75 11.70
C THR A 235 4.81 -9.73 12.35
N TRP A 236 5.89 -9.85 11.55
CA TRP A 236 7.25 -10.11 12.03
C TRP A 236 7.36 -11.30 12.99
N CYS A 237 6.44 -12.26 12.87
CA CYS A 237 6.28 -13.33 13.85
C CYS A 237 6.23 -12.77 15.28
N TYR A 238 5.33 -11.80 15.52
CA TYR A 238 5.20 -11.13 16.82
C TYR A 238 5.11 -12.12 17.99
N HIS A 239 4.46 -13.26 17.78
CA HIS A 239 4.36 -14.37 18.75
C HIS A 239 5.71 -15.01 19.13
N ARG A 240 6.75 -14.87 18.29
CA ARG A 240 8.11 -15.36 18.54
C ARG A 240 9.01 -14.28 19.14
N ILE A 241 9.01 -13.07 18.56
CA ILE A 241 9.94 -12.00 18.97
C ILE A 241 9.66 -11.50 20.39
N THR A 242 8.40 -11.54 20.83
CA THR A 242 8.00 -11.26 22.23
C THR A 242 8.51 -12.31 23.23
N GLN A 243 8.95 -13.47 22.73
CA GLN A 243 9.57 -14.56 23.50
C GLN A 243 11.09 -14.62 23.29
N ASN A 244 11.71 -13.55 22.79
CA ASN A 244 13.14 -13.49 22.44
C ASN A 244 13.58 -14.53 21.40
N GLN A 245 12.67 -15.00 20.54
CA GLN A 245 12.99 -15.88 19.42
C GLN A 245 13.12 -15.06 18.13
N LYS A 246 13.91 -15.57 17.18
CA LYS A 246 13.97 -14.98 15.84
C LYS A 246 12.68 -15.27 15.06
N PRO A 247 12.25 -14.37 14.15
CA PRO A 247 11.26 -14.70 13.13
C PRO A 247 11.67 -15.95 12.34
N ALA A 248 10.68 -16.68 11.82
CA ALA A 248 10.88 -17.92 11.07
C ALA A 248 11.70 -17.74 9.78
#